data_AF-A0AA88AMQ2-F1
#
_entry.id   AF-A0AA88AMQ2-F1
#
_cell.length_a   1.000
_cell.length_b   1.000
_cell.length_c   1.000
_cell.angle_alpha   90.00
_cell.angle_beta   90.00
_cell.angle_gamma   90.00
#
_symmetry.space_group_name_H-M   'P 1'
#
loop_
_entity.id
_entity.type
_entity.pdbx_description
1 polymer ?
#
loop_
_entity_poly.entity_id
_entity_poly.type
_entity_poly.pdbx_seq_one_letter_code
_entity_poly.pdbx_strand_id
1 'polypeptide(L)'
;MEAPKSKPQLLSTFFLFFLLHRTLAEGVTPEEAKHLRDEVREMFYHAFNGYMKNAFPLDELRPLSCGGENTLGGYALTLIDSLDTLALLGDRERFAASVEWIGKNLRFDINKTVSLFETTIRILGGLLSAHLIASDYATGMKIPTYDNQLLHLAEDLARRMLPAFDTPTAEKSFTLQEKEVSCSFPSFVNLDLMITSTAGGGTLTLEFGVLSRLTNDPIFEQVTKNAVRGIWARRSKLNLVGAHINVFTGEWTQKDAGIGTSIDSFYEYLLKAYLLFGDEEYLFIFQEAYAAAMHYLFNDPWYVEVNMDSAALVWPLFNSLQAFWPGLQVLAGDIDPAIRTHGAFFSVWKKYGFTPEGFNLATLSVQYGQKSYPLRPELIESTYWLYKATRDPRYLDAGRDIVASLQYGARCSCGYCHISDVEFHKQEDHMESFFLAETVKYLWLLFDLAAGPDNLVENGPYKYIFSTEGHILPSTPQISLAREHCSYFGAYCRNGDIKQEHCTADVVSNLQETNDSRSFGSWAHGGLQSETTFSDSIPISGSIKGFCPGLTHGQKFGITYVTPADTQKNVPTIERQENVARSVSAMVVPDQNSDYTPPTNKQYHDNFQDLDERGPKSDLPQE
;
A
#
# COMPACT_ATOMS: atom_id res chain seq x y z
N MET A 1 86.18 -18.46 20.84
CA MET A 1 85.16 -19.19 21.62
C MET A 1 83.92 -18.34 21.64
N GLU A 2 82.93 -18.79 20.86
CA GLU A 2 81.63 -18.17 20.64
C GLU A 2 80.62 -18.51 21.75
N ALA A 3 79.52 -17.74 21.71
CA ALA A 3 78.22 -17.86 22.39
C ALA A 3 78.16 -17.21 23.80
N PRO A 4 77.11 -16.40 24.09
CA PRO A 4 75.74 -16.92 24.05
C PRO A 4 74.62 -16.02 23.47
N LYS A 5 73.65 -16.75 22.89
CA LYS A 5 72.19 -16.66 23.02
C LYS A 5 71.44 -15.46 22.41
N SER A 6 70.77 -15.80 21.31
CA SER A 6 69.66 -15.12 20.64
C SER A 6 68.42 -14.94 21.54
N LYS A 7 67.75 -13.80 21.36
CA LYS A 7 66.31 -13.62 21.61
C LYS A 7 65.66 -13.17 20.28
N PRO A 8 64.81 -13.97 19.64
CA PRO A 8 63.83 -13.48 18.68
C PRO A 8 62.52 -13.17 19.43
N GLN A 9 61.53 -12.62 18.72
CA GLN A 9 60.15 -12.31 19.14
C GLN A 9 59.91 -10.88 19.66
N LEU A 10 59.93 -9.92 18.74
CA LEU A 10 59.03 -8.76 18.83
C LEU A 10 58.43 -8.31 17.49
N LEU A 11 58.60 -9.08 16.40
CA LEU A 11 58.03 -8.76 15.08
C LEU A 11 56.75 -9.53 14.72
N SER A 12 56.34 -10.53 15.50
CA SER A 12 55.16 -11.35 15.17
C SER A 12 53.83 -10.77 15.67
N THR A 13 53.85 -9.79 16.59
CA THR A 13 52.62 -9.23 17.17
C THR A 13 52.05 -8.04 16.37
N PHE A 14 52.87 -7.38 15.54
CA PHE A 14 52.38 -6.31 14.67
C PHE A 14 51.71 -6.84 13.40
N PHE A 15 52.14 -8.01 12.90
CA PHE A 15 51.52 -8.68 11.75
C PHE A 15 50.18 -9.36 12.09
N LEU A 16 49.95 -9.72 13.37
CA LEU A 16 48.67 -10.33 13.79
C LEU A 16 47.55 -9.30 14.00
N PHE A 17 47.86 -8.03 14.26
CA PHE A 17 46.84 -6.98 14.39
C PHE A 17 46.26 -6.54 13.04
N PHE A 18 47.01 -6.71 11.95
CA PHE A 18 46.51 -6.46 10.59
C PHE A 18 45.68 -7.62 10.02
N LEU A 19 45.82 -8.83 10.54
CA LEU A 19 45.06 -10.02 10.11
C LEU A 19 43.74 -10.22 10.89
N LEU A 20 43.42 -9.31 11.82
CA LEU A 20 42.17 -9.25 12.56
C LEU A 20 41.27 -8.08 12.12
N HIS A 21 41.49 -7.52 10.92
CA HIS A 21 40.36 -6.97 10.17
C HIS A 21 39.48 -8.17 9.83
N ARG A 22 38.54 -8.49 10.73
CA ARG A 22 37.31 -9.15 10.31
C ARG A 22 36.87 -8.39 9.07
N THR A 23 36.81 -9.08 7.94
CA THR A 23 36.05 -8.66 6.77
C THR A 23 34.58 -8.62 7.20
N LEU A 24 34.21 -7.67 8.05
CA LEU A 24 32.87 -7.12 8.03
C LEU A 24 32.77 -6.59 6.61
N ALA A 25 31.87 -7.18 5.81
CA ALA A 25 31.49 -6.58 4.56
C ALA A 25 31.17 -5.11 4.89
N GLU A 26 31.92 -4.18 4.29
CA GLU A 26 31.62 -2.77 4.47
C GLU A 26 30.19 -2.57 3.93
N GLY A 27 29.30 -2.08 4.79
CA GLY A 27 27.95 -1.73 4.39
C GLY A 27 28.00 -0.66 3.29
N VAL A 28 26.92 -0.56 2.50
CA VAL A 28 26.87 0.40 1.37
C VAL A 28 27.31 1.80 1.79
N THR A 29 28.39 2.28 1.18
CA THR A 29 28.91 3.64 1.39
C THR A 29 28.07 4.68 0.64
N PRO A 30 28.12 5.98 0.99
CA PRO A 30 27.42 7.02 0.23
C PRO A 30 27.80 7.06 -1.26
N GLU A 31 29.08 6.86 -1.57
CA GLU A 31 29.58 6.76 -2.95
C GLU A 31 29.01 5.53 -3.67
N GLU A 32 28.98 4.38 -3.01
CA GLU A 32 28.36 3.16 -3.56
C GLU A 32 26.85 3.33 -3.73
N ALA A 33 26.16 3.97 -2.79
CA ALA A 33 24.75 4.30 -2.92
C ALA A 33 24.49 5.18 -4.15
N LYS A 34 25.35 6.16 -4.43
CA LYS A 34 25.25 6.96 -5.66
C LYS A 34 25.40 6.12 -6.93
N HIS A 35 26.34 5.16 -6.93
CA HIS A 35 26.50 4.23 -8.04
C HIS A 35 25.28 3.33 -8.22
N LEU A 36 24.75 2.76 -7.13
CA LEU A 36 23.55 1.92 -7.16
C LEU A 36 22.31 2.71 -7.60
N ARG A 37 22.15 3.96 -7.15
CA ARG A 37 21.09 4.85 -7.64
C ARG A 37 21.18 5.08 -9.15
N ASP A 38 22.38 5.38 -9.65
CA ASP A 38 22.61 5.64 -11.07
C ASP A 38 22.43 4.36 -11.91
N GLU A 39 22.75 3.19 -11.35
CA GLU A 39 22.46 1.88 -11.92
C GLU A 39 20.96 1.62 -12.00
N VAL A 40 20.20 1.84 -10.93
CA VAL A 40 18.73 1.70 -10.92
C VAL A 40 18.07 2.66 -11.92
N ARG A 41 18.61 3.89 -12.07
CA ARG A 41 18.18 4.80 -13.13
C ARG A 41 18.42 4.21 -14.53
N GLU A 42 19.54 3.51 -14.75
CA GLU A 42 19.77 2.80 -16.00
C GLU A 42 18.77 1.65 -16.18
N MET A 43 18.45 0.89 -15.12
CA MET A 43 17.42 -0.16 -15.14
C MET A 43 16.08 0.40 -15.64
N PHE A 44 15.67 1.56 -15.11
CA PHE A 44 14.46 2.26 -15.56
C PHE A 44 14.49 2.50 -17.07
N TYR A 45 15.56 3.13 -17.56
CA TYR A 45 15.63 3.51 -18.97
C TYR A 45 15.83 2.32 -19.90
N HIS A 46 16.47 1.23 -19.47
CA HIS A 46 16.55 -0.01 -20.23
C HIS A 46 15.14 -0.55 -20.51
N ALA A 47 14.33 -0.73 -19.47
CA ALA A 47 12.97 -1.22 -19.59
C ALA A 47 12.02 -0.22 -20.27
N PHE A 48 12.04 1.06 -19.88
CA PHE A 48 11.19 2.08 -20.47
C PHE A 48 11.47 2.30 -21.96
N ASN A 49 12.76 2.40 -22.36
CA ASN A 49 13.10 2.53 -23.79
C ASN A 49 12.71 1.27 -24.57
N GLY A 50 12.88 0.09 -23.97
CA GLY A 50 12.47 -1.16 -24.56
C GLY A 50 10.96 -1.24 -24.79
N TYR A 51 10.16 -0.83 -23.81
CA TYR A 51 8.71 -0.68 -23.95
C TYR A 51 8.35 0.31 -25.07
N MET A 52 8.90 1.53 -25.02
CA MET A 52 8.60 2.58 -26.01
C MET A 52 8.97 2.20 -27.44
N LYS A 53 9.99 1.36 -27.62
CA LYS A 53 10.44 0.90 -28.94
C LYS A 53 9.63 -0.28 -29.47
N ASN A 54 9.29 -1.24 -28.59
CA ASN A 54 8.86 -2.57 -29.04
C ASN A 54 7.38 -2.89 -28.72
N ALA A 55 6.79 -2.22 -27.72
CA ALA A 55 5.46 -2.55 -27.22
C ALA A 55 4.48 -1.36 -27.32
N PHE A 56 4.94 -0.13 -27.12
CA PHE A 56 4.09 1.05 -27.19
C PHE A 56 3.30 1.15 -28.52
N PRO A 57 1.98 1.42 -28.50
CA PRO A 57 1.13 1.83 -27.37
C PRO A 57 0.34 0.69 -26.70
N LEU A 58 0.79 -0.56 -26.80
CA LEU A 58 0.18 -1.68 -26.06
C LEU A 58 0.42 -1.52 -24.55
N ASP A 59 -0.27 -2.32 -23.75
CA ASP A 59 -0.18 -2.19 -22.28
C ASP A 59 1.21 -2.55 -21.76
N GLU A 60 1.78 -3.68 -22.18
CA GLU A 60 2.98 -4.26 -21.55
C GLU A 60 3.98 -4.80 -22.56
N LEU A 61 5.23 -4.92 -22.11
CA LEU A 61 6.36 -5.41 -22.88
C LEU A 61 6.55 -6.91 -22.67
N ARG A 62 6.84 -7.62 -23.76
CA ARG A 62 7.42 -8.97 -23.74
C ARG A 62 8.95 -8.87 -23.95
N PRO A 63 9.74 -8.87 -22.87
CA PRO A 63 11.13 -8.41 -22.86
C PRO A 63 12.15 -9.38 -23.46
N LEU A 64 11.83 -10.67 -23.63
CA LEU A 64 12.67 -11.67 -24.34
C LEU A 64 12.44 -11.60 -25.85
N SER A 65 11.17 -11.64 -26.28
CA SER A 65 10.82 -11.58 -27.71
C SER A 65 10.86 -10.16 -28.28
N CYS A 66 10.95 -9.14 -27.42
CA CYS A 66 10.82 -7.74 -27.80
C CYS A 66 9.50 -7.48 -28.55
N GLY A 67 8.41 -8.04 -28.04
CA GLY A 67 7.04 -7.77 -28.49
C GLY A 67 6.25 -6.97 -27.46
N GLY A 68 4.97 -6.74 -27.70
CA GLY A 68 4.06 -6.17 -26.70
C GLY A 68 2.73 -6.90 -26.68
N GLU A 69 1.99 -6.71 -25.59
CA GLU A 69 0.66 -7.29 -25.40
C GLU A 69 -0.28 -6.35 -24.65
N ASN A 70 -1.58 -6.59 -24.79
CA ASN A 70 -2.60 -5.90 -24.01
C ASN A 70 -3.13 -6.85 -22.94
N THR A 71 -2.87 -6.55 -21.69
CA THR A 71 -3.30 -7.34 -20.52
C THR A 71 -4.53 -6.76 -19.84
N LEU A 72 -4.76 -5.45 -19.95
CA LEU A 72 -5.92 -4.76 -19.41
C LEU A 72 -6.75 -4.20 -20.57
N GLY A 73 -6.84 -2.88 -20.68
CA GLY A 73 -7.72 -2.22 -21.65
C GLY A 73 -7.08 -1.86 -22.99
N GLY A 74 -5.75 -1.94 -23.14
CA GLY A 74 -5.04 -1.36 -24.28
C GLY A 74 -4.97 0.17 -24.20
N TYR A 75 -4.60 0.70 -23.04
CA TYR A 75 -4.54 2.12 -22.72
C TYR A 75 -3.13 2.70 -22.73
N ALA A 76 -2.14 1.97 -23.27
CA ALA A 76 -0.72 2.24 -23.07
C ALA A 76 -0.35 2.23 -21.57
N LEU A 77 -0.82 1.19 -20.86
CA LEU A 77 -0.66 1.01 -19.41
C LEU A 77 0.74 1.38 -18.90
N THR A 78 1.79 0.74 -19.40
CA THR A 78 3.17 0.98 -18.95
C THR A 78 3.60 2.45 -19.11
N LEU A 79 3.11 3.16 -20.15
CA LEU A 79 3.40 4.58 -20.30
C LEU A 79 2.77 5.40 -19.17
N ILE A 80 1.49 5.15 -18.88
CA ILE A 80 0.71 5.87 -17.86
C ILE A 80 1.33 5.63 -16.48
N ASP A 81 1.60 4.38 -16.16
CA ASP A 81 2.17 3.95 -14.88
C ASP A 81 3.55 4.55 -14.60
N SER A 82 4.33 4.79 -15.66
CA SER A 82 5.70 5.30 -15.56
C SER A 82 5.81 6.83 -15.51
N LEU A 83 4.71 7.58 -15.68
CA LEU A 83 4.76 9.04 -15.82
C LEU A 83 5.38 9.74 -14.62
N ASP A 84 4.97 9.38 -13.42
CA ASP A 84 5.49 10.03 -12.22
C ASP A 84 6.89 9.53 -11.85
N THR A 85 7.29 8.33 -12.27
CA THR A 85 8.70 7.90 -12.22
C THR A 85 9.57 8.73 -13.14
N LEU A 86 9.14 9.03 -14.38
CA LEU A 86 9.85 9.97 -15.26
C LEU A 86 10.02 11.33 -14.60
N ALA A 87 8.95 11.82 -13.95
CA ALA A 87 9.00 13.08 -13.23
C ALA A 87 9.96 13.04 -12.04
N LEU A 88 9.93 11.96 -11.25
CA LEU A 88 10.79 11.74 -10.10
C LEU A 88 12.27 11.70 -10.50
N LEU A 89 12.59 11.06 -11.63
CA LEU A 89 13.93 10.99 -12.20
C LEU A 89 14.40 12.32 -12.85
N GLY A 90 13.53 13.34 -12.88
CA GLY A 90 13.81 14.67 -13.44
C GLY A 90 13.79 14.74 -14.97
N ASP A 91 13.25 13.74 -15.67
CA ASP A 91 13.18 13.72 -17.14
C ASP A 91 11.98 14.52 -17.65
N ARG A 92 12.17 15.85 -17.68
CA ARG A 92 11.16 16.81 -18.13
C ARG A 92 10.73 16.60 -19.57
N GLU A 93 11.67 16.26 -20.45
CA GLU A 93 11.41 16.15 -21.87
C GLU A 93 10.50 14.96 -22.17
N ARG A 94 10.83 13.77 -21.63
CA ARG A 94 10.00 12.58 -21.84
C ARG A 94 8.71 12.66 -21.07
N PHE A 95 8.71 13.18 -19.84
CA PHE A 95 7.48 13.41 -19.09
C PHE A 95 6.51 14.29 -19.89
N ALA A 96 6.96 15.44 -20.40
CA ALA A 96 6.12 16.35 -21.16
C ALA A 96 5.61 15.74 -22.47
N ALA A 97 6.47 15.04 -23.21
CA ALA A 97 6.09 14.37 -24.45
C ALA A 97 5.04 13.26 -24.22
N SER A 98 5.20 12.48 -23.14
CA SER A 98 4.25 11.42 -22.77
C SER A 98 2.91 12.00 -22.36
N VAL A 99 2.88 13.04 -21.52
CA VAL A 99 1.64 13.74 -21.12
C VAL A 99 0.91 14.31 -22.33
N GLU A 100 1.64 14.95 -23.26
CA GLU A 100 1.07 15.49 -24.49
C GLU A 100 0.49 14.39 -25.38
N TRP A 101 1.21 13.27 -25.54
CA TRP A 101 0.73 12.14 -26.32
C TRP A 101 -0.55 11.53 -25.72
N ILE A 102 -0.58 11.32 -24.40
CA ILE A 102 -1.75 10.76 -23.71
C ILE A 102 -2.96 11.67 -23.89
N GLY A 103 -2.81 12.97 -23.63
CA GLY A 103 -3.90 13.95 -23.77
C GLY A 103 -4.48 14.00 -25.20
N LYS A 104 -3.65 13.73 -26.22
CA LYS A 104 -4.10 13.72 -27.62
C LYS A 104 -4.69 12.39 -28.07
N ASN A 105 -4.14 11.27 -27.62
CA ASN A 105 -4.40 9.95 -28.24
C ASN A 105 -5.24 9.00 -27.37
N LEU A 106 -5.20 9.12 -26.04
CA LEU A 106 -5.88 8.17 -25.16
C LEU A 106 -7.40 8.35 -25.21
N ARG A 107 -8.14 7.25 -25.34
CA ARG A 107 -9.61 7.23 -25.34
C ARG A 107 -10.10 6.02 -24.55
N PHE A 108 -11.13 6.21 -23.73
CA PHE A 108 -11.75 5.12 -22.96
C PHE A 108 -13.04 4.59 -23.57
N ASP A 109 -13.44 5.09 -24.75
CA ASP A 109 -14.62 4.61 -25.46
C ASP A 109 -14.30 3.34 -26.27
N ILE A 110 -14.01 2.25 -25.57
CA ILE A 110 -13.56 0.98 -26.13
C ILE A 110 -14.48 -0.12 -25.62
N ASN A 111 -15.14 -0.88 -26.49
CA ASN A 111 -15.98 -2.01 -26.03
C ASN A 111 -15.12 -3.19 -25.53
N LYS A 112 -14.61 -3.04 -24.30
CA LYS A 112 -13.83 -4.00 -23.54
C LYS A 112 -14.26 -3.96 -22.10
N THR A 113 -14.09 -5.10 -21.47
CA THR A 113 -14.30 -5.33 -20.06
C THR A 113 -12.98 -5.13 -19.32
N VAL A 114 -12.99 -4.35 -18.24
CA VAL A 114 -11.82 -4.07 -17.41
C VAL A 114 -12.10 -4.25 -15.92
N SER A 115 -11.09 -4.67 -15.15
CA SER A 115 -11.16 -4.67 -13.68
C SER A 115 -11.21 -3.23 -13.17
N LEU A 116 -12.14 -2.95 -12.26
CA LEU A 116 -12.24 -1.63 -11.61
C LEU A 116 -11.04 -1.39 -10.69
N PHE A 117 -10.57 -2.42 -9.96
CA PHE A 117 -9.40 -2.33 -9.09
C PHE A 117 -8.14 -1.97 -9.88
N GLU A 118 -7.75 -2.80 -10.85
CA GLU A 118 -6.53 -2.58 -11.65
C GLU A 118 -6.59 -1.25 -12.43
N THR A 119 -7.75 -0.93 -13.01
CA THR A 119 -7.93 0.33 -13.74
C THR A 119 -7.83 1.55 -12.82
N THR A 120 -8.27 1.43 -11.56
CA THR A 120 -8.20 2.53 -10.60
C THR A 120 -6.76 2.77 -10.15
N ILE A 121 -6.10 1.74 -9.63
CA ILE A 121 -4.77 1.92 -9.03
C ILE A 121 -3.71 2.28 -10.07
N ARG A 122 -3.79 1.74 -11.30
CA ARG A 122 -2.83 1.97 -12.39
C ARG A 122 -3.19 3.20 -13.24
N ILE A 123 -4.34 3.16 -13.91
CA ILE A 123 -4.69 4.19 -14.90
C ILE A 123 -5.15 5.48 -14.22
N LEU A 124 -6.14 5.40 -13.34
CA LEU A 124 -6.65 6.60 -12.66
C LEU A 124 -5.58 7.21 -11.74
N GLY A 125 -4.86 6.37 -10.99
CA GLY A 125 -3.72 6.77 -10.17
C GLY A 125 -2.62 7.47 -10.97
N GLY A 126 -2.15 6.86 -12.06
CA GLY A 126 -1.10 7.42 -12.92
C GLY A 126 -1.50 8.74 -13.58
N LEU A 127 -2.76 8.86 -14.05
CA LEU A 127 -3.29 10.10 -14.64
C LEU A 127 -3.38 11.24 -13.61
N LEU A 128 -3.87 10.96 -12.40
CA LEU A 128 -4.00 11.94 -11.33
C LEU A 128 -2.63 12.40 -10.81
N SER A 129 -1.71 11.45 -10.58
CA SER A 129 -0.33 11.74 -10.18
C SER A 129 0.37 12.64 -11.21
N ALA A 130 0.33 12.26 -12.48
CA ALA A 130 0.92 13.05 -13.56
C ALA A 130 0.24 14.42 -13.73
N HIS A 131 -1.09 14.52 -13.58
CA HIS A 131 -1.81 15.79 -13.61
C HIS A 131 -1.31 16.75 -12.52
N LEU A 132 -1.20 16.28 -11.28
CA LEU A 132 -0.76 17.08 -10.13
C LEU A 132 0.67 17.56 -10.30
N ILE A 133 1.54 16.73 -10.90
CA ILE A 133 2.93 17.08 -11.22
C ILE A 133 3.00 18.10 -12.36
N ALA A 134 2.25 17.89 -13.45
CA ALA A 134 2.31 18.67 -14.67
C ALA A 134 1.64 20.05 -14.58
N SER A 135 0.76 20.26 -13.60
CA SER A 135 -0.04 21.49 -13.46
C SER A 135 0.61 22.58 -12.58
N ASP A 136 1.49 22.20 -11.65
CA ASP A 136 2.03 23.09 -10.62
C ASP A 136 3.50 23.46 -10.85
N TYR A 137 3.81 24.76 -10.91
CA TYR A 137 5.18 25.26 -11.07
C TYR A 137 6.10 24.86 -9.91
N ALA A 138 5.54 24.68 -8.70
CA ALA A 138 6.32 24.37 -7.52
C ALA A 138 6.98 22.98 -7.59
N THR A 139 6.45 22.06 -8.41
CA THR A 139 7.03 20.73 -8.62
C THR A 139 8.30 20.79 -9.46
N GLY A 140 8.55 21.91 -10.16
CA GLY A 140 9.62 22.04 -11.14
C GLY A 140 9.38 21.22 -12.42
N MET A 141 8.25 20.52 -12.55
CA MET A 141 7.91 19.66 -13.68
C MET A 141 6.71 20.15 -14.49
N LYS A 142 6.20 21.36 -14.19
CA LYS A 142 5.07 21.95 -14.90
C LYS A 142 5.33 22.02 -16.40
N ILE A 143 4.33 21.62 -17.17
CA ILE A 143 4.31 21.75 -18.63
C ILE A 143 3.57 23.05 -18.98
N PRO A 144 4.22 24.04 -19.61
CA PRO A 144 3.59 25.35 -19.87
C PRO A 144 2.34 25.31 -20.74
N THR A 145 2.24 24.34 -21.65
CA THR A 145 1.10 24.14 -22.58
C THR A 145 0.03 23.20 -22.05
N TYR A 146 0.19 22.68 -20.83
CA TYR A 146 -0.75 21.76 -20.24
C TYR A 146 -2.00 22.47 -19.75
N ASP A 147 -3.15 21.91 -20.09
CA ASP A 147 -4.48 22.47 -19.87
C ASP A 147 -5.42 21.37 -19.35
N ASN A 148 -5.00 20.71 -18.27
CA ASN A 148 -5.78 19.72 -17.52
C ASN A 148 -6.25 18.50 -18.32
N GLN A 149 -5.64 18.18 -19.46
CA GLN A 149 -6.10 17.08 -20.32
C GLN A 149 -6.13 15.73 -19.58
N LEU A 150 -5.17 15.47 -18.69
CA LEU A 150 -5.16 14.23 -17.90
C LEU A 150 -6.25 14.21 -16.81
N LEU A 151 -6.60 15.35 -16.22
CA LEU A 151 -7.70 15.43 -15.25
C LEU A 151 -9.04 15.15 -15.95
N HIS A 152 -9.24 15.68 -17.16
CA HIS A 152 -10.44 15.38 -17.95
C HIS A 152 -10.53 13.90 -18.33
N LEU A 153 -9.40 13.26 -18.66
CA LEU A 153 -9.34 11.82 -18.90
C LEU A 153 -9.64 11.01 -17.63
N ALA A 154 -9.06 11.40 -16.50
CA ALA A 154 -9.31 10.78 -15.19
C ALA A 154 -10.80 10.86 -14.81
N GLU A 155 -11.43 12.02 -15.03
CA GLU A 155 -12.86 12.22 -14.79
C GLU A 155 -13.73 11.37 -15.74
N ASP A 156 -13.44 11.34 -17.05
CA ASP A 156 -14.17 10.49 -18.01
C ASP A 156 -14.09 9.01 -17.62
N LEU A 157 -12.90 8.53 -17.27
CA LEU A 157 -12.68 7.16 -16.82
C LEU A 157 -13.47 6.84 -15.55
N ALA A 158 -13.35 7.68 -14.52
CA ALA A 158 -14.06 7.47 -13.26
C ALA A 158 -15.59 7.51 -13.43
N ARG A 159 -16.12 8.39 -14.28
CA ARG A 159 -17.55 8.43 -14.61
C ARG A 159 -18.03 7.15 -15.29
N ARG A 160 -17.21 6.55 -16.17
CA ARG A 160 -17.49 5.24 -16.78
C ARG A 160 -17.47 4.10 -15.76
N MET A 161 -16.70 4.26 -14.68
CA MET A 161 -16.60 3.29 -13.58
C MET A 161 -17.74 3.40 -12.55
N LEU A 162 -18.44 4.54 -12.44
CA LEU A 162 -19.53 4.75 -11.47
C LEU A 162 -20.65 3.68 -11.51
N PRO A 163 -21.11 3.16 -12.68
CA PRO A 163 -22.13 2.11 -12.72
C PRO A 163 -21.72 0.80 -12.05
N ALA A 164 -20.43 0.59 -11.76
CA ALA A 164 -19.97 -0.52 -10.94
C ALA A 164 -20.56 -0.46 -9.52
N PHE A 165 -20.79 0.74 -8.98
CA PHE A 165 -21.26 0.94 -7.62
C PHE A 165 -22.80 0.89 -7.47
N ASP A 166 -23.56 0.82 -8.57
CA ASP A 166 -25.04 0.77 -8.55
C ASP A 166 -25.56 -0.68 -8.30
N THR A 167 -25.91 -1.02 -7.05
CA THR A 167 -26.49 -2.33 -6.67
C THR A 167 -27.77 -2.28 -5.80
N PRO A 168 -28.65 -3.32 -5.84
CA PRO A 168 -29.99 -3.34 -5.22
C PRO A 168 -30.06 -3.28 -3.69
N THR A 169 -28.92 -3.37 -2.98
CA THR A 169 -28.85 -3.06 -1.54
C THR A 169 -29.19 -1.59 -1.24
N ALA A 170 -29.41 -0.77 -2.28
CA ALA A 170 -29.86 0.62 -2.23
C ALA A 170 -31.16 0.89 -1.46
N GLU A 171 -32.09 -0.07 -1.32
CA GLU A 171 -33.36 0.19 -0.59
C GLU A 171 -33.28 -0.04 0.94
N LYS A 172 -32.18 -0.58 1.45
CA LYS A 172 -31.84 -0.59 2.89
C LYS A 172 -30.32 -0.57 3.08
N SER A 173 -29.73 0.62 3.12
CA SER A 173 -28.39 0.91 3.65
C SER A 173 -27.19 0.14 3.05
N PHE A 174 -26.34 0.91 2.37
CA PHE A 174 -24.89 0.72 2.12
C PHE A 174 -24.48 -0.34 1.07
N THR A 175 -24.03 0.19 -0.07
CA THR A 175 -23.71 -0.44 -1.36
C THR A 175 -22.27 -0.95 -1.47
N LEU A 176 -22.06 -2.00 -2.27
CA LEU A 176 -20.78 -2.38 -2.88
C LEU A 176 -21.05 -3.03 -4.26
N GLN A 177 -20.27 -2.66 -5.29
CA GLN A 177 -19.73 -3.57 -6.30
C GLN A 177 -18.51 -3.01 -7.02
N GLU A 178 -17.62 -3.95 -7.34
CA GLU A 178 -16.78 -3.99 -8.52
C GLU A 178 -17.62 -4.56 -9.68
N LYS A 179 -17.68 -3.89 -10.84
CA LYS A 179 -18.09 -4.51 -12.10
C LYS A 179 -16.90 -4.48 -13.03
N GLU A 180 -16.78 -5.54 -13.81
CA GLU A 180 -16.16 -5.47 -15.12
C GLU A 180 -16.84 -4.35 -15.93
N VAL A 181 -16.16 -3.21 -16.09
CA VAL A 181 -16.74 -2.06 -16.81
C VAL A 181 -16.58 -2.33 -18.29
N SER A 182 -17.68 -2.72 -18.94
CA SER A 182 -17.76 -2.63 -20.40
C SER A 182 -17.78 -1.16 -20.76
N CYS A 183 -16.73 -0.69 -21.45
CA CYS A 183 -16.67 0.67 -21.98
C CYS A 183 -17.54 0.80 -23.25
N SER A 184 -18.82 0.46 -23.09
CA SER A 184 -20.01 0.64 -23.92
C SER A 184 -21.11 -0.12 -23.17
N PHE A 185 -22.26 0.46 -22.86
CA PHE A 185 -23.34 -0.30 -22.21
C PHE A 185 -23.68 -1.57 -23.02
N PRO A 186 -23.77 -2.74 -22.37
CA PRO A 186 -25.03 -3.48 -22.48
C PRO A 186 -25.47 -4.18 -21.19
N SER A 187 -26.79 -4.30 -21.10
CA SER A 187 -27.59 -4.91 -20.06
C SER A 187 -27.41 -6.43 -19.95
N PHE A 188 -26.28 -6.95 -19.45
CA PHE A 188 -26.22 -8.35 -19.00
C PHE A 188 -25.21 -8.51 -17.86
N VAL A 189 -25.70 -8.76 -16.64
CA VAL A 189 -24.88 -9.09 -15.46
C VAL A 189 -24.60 -10.59 -15.51
N ASN A 190 -23.35 -10.96 -15.76
CA ASN A 190 -22.86 -12.33 -15.63
C ASN A 190 -22.78 -12.72 -14.14
N LEU A 191 -23.16 -13.94 -13.76
CA LEU A 191 -23.22 -14.39 -12.36
C LEU A 191 -21.84 -14.44 -11.67
N ASP A 192 -20.75 -14.60 -12.45
CA ASP A 192 -19.38 -14.58 -11.92
C ASP A 192 -18.90 -13.16 -11.54
N LEU A 193 -19.65 -12.10 -11.90
CA LEU A 193 -19.35 -10.70 -11.57
C LEU A 193 -19.78 -10.29 -10.15
N MET A 194 -20.31 -11.23 -9.36
CA MET A 194 -20.84 -10.94 -8.02
C MET A 194 -19.80 -10.98 -6.91
N ILE A 195 -18.59 -11.45 -7.18
CA ILE A 195 -17.55 -11.65 -6.17
C ILE A 195 -16.46 -10.61 -6.38
N THR A 196 -16.14 -9.86 -5.33
CA THR A 196 -14.97 -8.96 -5.31
C THR A 196 -14.07 -9.34 -4.14
N SER A 197 -12.79 -9.00 -4.25
CA SER A 197 -11.86 -9.11 -3.13
C SER A 197 -12.04 -7.95 -2.16
N THR A 198 -11.56 -8.10 -0.92
CA THR A 198 -11.55 -6.99 0.04
C THR A 198 -10.69 -5.83 -0.45
N ALA A 199 -9.54 -6.11 -1.07
CA ALA A 199 -8.73 -5.12 -1.75
C ALA A 199 -9.49 -4.45 -2.92
N GLY A 200 -10.17 -5.23 -3.76
CA GLY A 200 -10.90 -4.73 -4.92
C GLY A 200 -11.99 -3.71 -4.58
N GLY A 201 -12.72 -3.93 -3.48
CA GLY A 201 -13.70 -2.97 -2.97
C GLY A 201 -13.14 -1.90 -2.02
N GLY A 202 -11.95 -2.11 -1.46
CA GLY A 202 -11.34 -1.27 -0.42
C GLY A 202 -10.35 -0.23 -0.93
N THR A 203 -9.73 -0.48 -2.08
CA THR A 203 -8.53 0.22 -2.56
C THR A 203 -8.84 1.16 -3.72
N LEU A 204 -9.93 1.90 -3.59
CA LEU A 204 -10.37 2.89 -4.60
C LEU A 204 -10.38 4.32 -4.04
N THR A 205 -10.20 4.43 -2.73
CA THR A 205 -10.47 5.63 -1.93
C THR A 205 -9.53 6.78 -2.25
N LEU A 206 -8.23 6.53 -2.46
CA LEU A 206 -7.25 7.59 -2.68
C LEU A 206 -7.50 8.30 -4.02
N GLU A 207 -7.61 7.54 -5.11
CA GLU A 207 -7.74 8.07 -6.46
C GLU A 207 -9.09 8.79 -6.63
N PHE A 208 -10.19 8.14 -6.23
CA PHE A 208 -11.51 8.75 -6.31
C PHE A 208 -11.65 9.94 -5.36
N GLY A 209 -11.07 9.88 -4.16
CA GLY A 209 -11.06 11.00 -3.22
C GLY A 209 -10.30 12.20 -3.77
N VAL A 210 -9.08 12.00 -4.30
CA VAL A 210 -8.32 13.06 -4.96
C VAL A 210 -9.10 13.63 -6.14
N LEU A 211 -9.71 12.79 -6.98
CA LEU A 211 -10.54 13.24 -8.10
C LEU A 211 -11.72 14.10 -7.63
N SER A 212 -12.43 13.71 -6.56
CA SER A 212 -13.49 14.52 -5.97
C SER A 212 -12.99 15.91 -5.53
N ARG A 213 -11.80 16.00 -4.92
CA ARG A 213 -11.22 17.29 -4.51
C ARG A 213 -10.79 18.16 -5.68
N LEU A 214 -10.33 17.56 -6.78
CA LEU A 214 -9.90 18.28 -7.98
C LEU A 214 -11.06 18.77 -8.84
N THR A 215 -12.13 17.96 -8.94
CA THR A 215 -13.31 18.26 -9.77
C THR A 215 -14.43 18.97 -9.00
N ASN A 216 -14.34 19.00 -7.67
CA ASN A 216 -15.41 19.44 -6.77
C ASN A 216 -16.72 18.64 -6.96
N ASP A 217 -16.62 17.38 -7.39
CA ASP A 217 -17.74 16.44 -7.51
C ASP A 217 -17.61 15.36 -6.41
N PRO A 218 -18.43 15.39 -5.35
CA PRO A 218 -18.28 14.50 -4.19
C PRO A 218 -18.68 13.05 -4.49
N ILE A 219 -19.28 12.76 -5.66
CA ILE A 219 -19.78 11.41 -5.95
C ILE A 219 -18.66 10.36 -5.90
N PHE A 220 -17.47 10.69 -6.39
CA PHE A 220 -16.36 9.75 -6.49
C PHE A 220 -15.89 9.29 -5.10
N GLU A 221 -15.60 10.23 -4.19
CA GLU A 221 -15.24 9.92 -2.80
C GLU A 221 -16.40 9.23 -2.05
N GLN A 222 -17.64 9.65 -2.30
CA GLN A 222 -18.81 9.11 -1.60
C GLN A 222 -19.03 7.62 -1.89
N VAL A 223 -18.90 7.19 -3.15
CA VAL A 223 -19.14 5.78 -3.53
C VAL A 223 -18.05 4.86 -2.99
N THR A 224 -16.78 5.27 -3.02
CA THR A 224 -15.66 4.47 -2.51
C THR A 224 -15.64 4.43 -0.98
N LYS A 225 -16.01 5.53 -0.32
CA LYS A 225 -16.19 5.51 1.15
C LYS A 225 -17.32 4.58 1.58
N ASN A 226 -18.43 4.56 0.85
CA ASN A 226 -19.53 3.63 1.11
C ASN A 226 -19.11 2.17 0.89
N ALA A 227 -18.26 1.93 -0.11
CA ALA A 227 -17.67 0.62 -0.36
C ALA A 227 -16.86 0.10 0.84
N VAL A 228 -15.92 0.91 1.34
CA VAL A 228 -15.13 0.59 2.55
C VAL A 228 -16.04 0.32 3.76
N ARG A 229 -17.05 1.17 4.00
CA ARG A 229 -18.03 0.95 5.08
C ARG A 229 -18.80 -0.36 4.90
N GLY A 230 -19.15 -0.72 3.67
CA GLY A 230 -19.85 -1.96 3.33
C GLY A 230 -19.05 -3.21 3.69
N ILE A 231 -17.75 -3.22 3.38
CA ILE A 231 -16.80 -4.28 3.79
C ILE A 231 -16.70 -4.31 5.31
N TRP A 232 -16.42 -3.15 5.93
CA TRP A 232 -16.17 -3.07 7.36
C TRP A 232 -17.37 -3.46 8.23
N ALA A 233 -18.59 -3.15 7.76
CA ALA A 233 -19.83 -3.56 8.42
C ALA A 233 -20.01 -5.09 8.47
N ARG A 234 -19.31 -5.84 7.62
CA ARG A 234 -19.41 -7.29 7.48
C ARG A 234 -18.23 -8.04 8.09
N ARG A 235 -17.28 -7.35 8.71
CA ARG A 235 -16.19 -7.97 9.46
C ARG A 235 -16.73 -8.96 10.51
N SER A 236 -15.93 -9.94 10.88
CA SER A 236 -16.27 -10.89 11.93
C SER A 236 -16.31 -10.22 13.31
N LYS A 237 -16.76 -10.96 14.33
CA LYS A 237 -16.69 -10.51 15.73
C LYS A 237 -15.25 -10.29 16.23
N LEU A 238 -14.27 -10.77 15.48
CA LEU A 238 -12.84 -10.62 15.75
C LEU A 238 -12.25 -9.40 15.04
N ASN A 239 -13.09 -8.57 14.40
CA ASN A 239 -12.67 -7.45 13.54
C ASN A 239 -11.85 -7.86 12.31
N LEU A 240 -11.83 -9.15 11.93
CA LEU A 240 -11.20 -9.64 10.72
C LEU A 240 -12.16 -9.55 9.53
N VAL A 241 -11.61 -9.39 8.32
CA VAL A 241 -12.33 -9.41 7.04
C VAL A 241 -11.87 -10.60 6.21
N GLY A 242 -12.74 -11.14 5.37
CA GLY A 242 -12.40 -12.27 4.48
C GLY A 242 -11.72 -11.80 3.19
N ALA A 243 -11.19 -12.73 2.41
CA ALA A 243 -10.53 -12.44 1.14
C ALA A 243 -11.53 -12.03 0.04
N HIS A 244 -12.67 -12.71 -0.06
CA HIS A 244 -13.67 -12.49 -1.12
C HIS A 244 -15.09 -12.42 -0.58
N ILE A 245 -15.87 -11.48 -1.13
CA ILE A 245 -17.23 -11.18 -0.72
C ILE A 245 -18.18 -11.16 -1.92
N ASN A 246 -19.36 -11.78 -1.76
CA ASN A 246 -20.48 -11.55 -2.65
C ASN A 246 -21.11 -10.20 -2.31
N VAL A 247 -20.98 -9.27 -3.22
CA VAL A 247 -21.44 -7.89 -3.15
C VAL A 247 -22.96 -7.69 -3.12
N PHE A 248 -23.74 -8.62 -3.66
CA PHE A 248 -25.21 -8.53 -3.68
C PHE A 248 -25.80 -9.08 -2.38
N THR A 249 -25.32 -10.24 -1.93
CA THR A 249 -25.80 -10.86 -0.68
C THR A 249 -25.11 -10.27 0.55
N GLY A 250 -23.90 -9.74 0.37
CA GLY A 250 -23.04 -9.32 1.46
C GLY A 250 -22.38 -10.48 2.21
N GLU A 251 -22.38 -11.69 1.65
CA GLU A 251 -21.80 -12.87 2.29
C GLU A 251 -20.35 -13.09 1.84
N TRP A 252 -19.47 -13.40 2.79
CA TRP A 252 -18.09 -13.80 2.49
C TRP A 252 -18.06 -15.16 1.78
N THR A 253 -17.57 -15.18 0.55
CA THR A 253 -17.38 -16.40 -0.26
C THR A 253 -16.05 -17.07 0.04
N GLN A 254 -15.04 -16.29 0.41
CA GLN A 254 -13.78 -16.78 0.96
C GLN A 254 -13.51 -16.09 2.29
N LYS A 255 -13.55 -16.87 3.37
CA LYS A 255 -13.44 -16.40 4.76
C LYS A 255 -12.00 -16.42 5.29
N ASP A 256 -11.03 -16.60 4.41
CA ASP A 256 -9.62 -16.53 4.78
C ASP A 256 -9.28 -15.06 5.05
N ALA A 257 -8.70 -14.80 6.22
CA ALA A 257 -8.24 -13.52 6.68
C ALA A 257 -6.71 -13.56 6.76
N GLY A 258 -6.09 -12.51 6.26
CA GLY A 258 -4.65 -12.37 6.19
C GLY A 258 -4.28 -10.90 5.97
N ILE A 259 -2.98 -10.67 5.81
CA ILE A 259 -2.44 -9.39 5.38
C ILE A 259 -1.97 -9.43 3.92
N GLY A 260 -2.15 -10.55 3.21
CA GLY A 260 -1.65 -10.74 1.84
C GLY A 260 -2.72 -10.57 0.78
N THR A 261 -2.54 -11.29 -0.32
CA THR A 261 -3.39 -11.28 -1.51
C THR A 261 -4.87 -11.16 -1.19
N SER A 262 -5.56 -10.32 -1.97
CA SER A 262 -7.01 -10.04 -1.88
C SER A 262 -7.44 -9.18 -0.69
N ILE A 263 -6.53 -8.83 0.23
CA ILE A 263 -6.85 -8.01 1.43
C ILE A 263 -5.85 -6.88 1.63
N ASP A 264 -4.55 -7.15 1.53
CA ASP A 264 -3.41 -6.21 1.60
C ASP A 264 -3.76 -4.70 1.61
N SER A 265 -4.04 -4.15 0.45
CA SER A 265 -4.19 -2.73 0.17
C SER A 265 -5.45 -2.10 0.80
N PHE A 266 -6.40 -2.90 1.29
CA PHE A 266 -7.48 -2.41 2.15
C PHE A 266 -6.92 -1.80 3.43
N TYR A 267 -5.98 -2.48 4.11
CA TYR A 267 -5.34 -1.92 5.30
C TYR A 267 -4.55 -0.64 4.97
N GLU A 268 -3.86 -0.68 3.84
CA GLU A 268 -3.04 0.42 3.36
C GLU A 268 -3.87 1.68 3.12
N TYR A 269 -4.99 1.55 2.39
CA TYR A 269 -5.82 2.69 2.01
C TYR A 269 -6.56 3.28 3.18
N LEU A 270 -6.88 2.51 4.22
CA LEU A 270 -7.45 3.07 5.45
C LEU A 270 -6.46 4.05 6.11
N LEU A 271 -5.20 3.66 6.30
CA LEU A 271 -4.23 4.56 6.91
C LEU A 271 -3.89 5.72 5.96
N LYS A 272 -3.61 5.43 4.68
CA LYS A 272 -3.19 6.44 3.70
C LYS A 272 -4.32 7.44 3.41
N ALA A 273 -5.60 7.04 3.41
CA ALA A 273 -6.72 7.96 3.24
C ALA A 273 -6.88 8.90 4.44
N TYR A 274 -6.68 8.41 5.67
CA TYR A 274 -6.61 9.29 6.83
C TYR A 274 -5.45 10.30 6.71
N LEU A 275 -4.25 9.83 6.35
CA LEU A 275 -3.08 10.71 6.19
C LEU A 275 -3.28 11.76 5.08
N LEU A 276 -3.98 11.42 4.01
CA LEU A 276 -4.19 12.32 2.87
C LEU A 276 -5.37 13.27 3.07
N PHE A 277 -6.51 12.77 3.55
CA PHE A 277 -7.77 13.53 3.63
C PHE A 277 -8.13 14.02 5.04
N GLY A 278 -7.53 13.45 6.09
CA GLY A 278 -7.79 13.82 7.49
C GLY A 278 -9.08 13.24 8.08
N ASP A 279 -9.63 12.19 7.46
CA ASP A 279 -10.90 11.60 7.88
C ASP A 279 -10.70 10.50 8.95
N GLU A 280 -11.10 10.83 10.18
CA GLU A 280 -10.96 10.00 11.37
C GLU A 280 -11.66 8.64 11.28
N GLU A 281 -12.68 8.50 10.41
CA GLU A 281 -13.35 7.21 10.23
C GLU A 281 -12.41 6.17 9.62
N TYR A 282 -11.57 6.56 8.67
CA TYR A 282 -10.57 5.64 8.12
C TYR A 282 -9.53 5.25 9.16
N LEU A 283 -9.09 6.20 10.00
CA LEU A 283 -8.16 5.90 11.10
C LEU A 283 -8.76 4.93 12.10
N PHE A 284 -10.02 5.14 12.48
CA PHE A 284 -10.72 4.24 13.40
C PHE A 284 -10.80 2.81 12.83
N ILE A 285 -11.20 2.67 11.57
CA ILE A 285 -11.27 1.35 10.92
C ILE A 285 -9.87 0.72 10.85
N PHE A 286 -8.85 1.48 10.46
CA PHE A 286 -7.47 1.00 10.42
C PHE A 286 -7.00 0.48 11.77
N GLN A 287 -7.20 1.24 12.85
CA GLN A 287 -6.74 0.87 14.19
C GLN A 287 -7.39 -0.43 14.67
N GLU A 288 -8.70 -0.58 14.46
CA GLU A 288 -9.42 -1.80 14.84
C GLU A 288 -8.98 -3.02 14.01
N ALA A 289 -8.80 -2.84 12.69
CA ALA A 289 -8.37 -3.89 11.79
C ALA A 289 -6.90 -4.30 12.04
N TYR A 290 -6.01 -3.32 12.25
CA TYR A 290 -4.61 -3.53 12.58
C TYR A 290 -4.45 -4.24 13.92
N ALA A 291 -5.19 -3.83 14.95
CA ALA A 291 -5.18 -4.50 16.25
C ALA A 291 -5.61 -5.97 16.13
N ALA A 292 -6.62 -6.27 15.31
CA ALA A 292 -7.05 -7.63 15.03
C ALA A 292 -5.97 -8.43 14.27
N ALA A 293 -5.34 -7.83 13.25
CA ALA A 293 -4.25 -8.44 12.51
C ALA A 293 -3.07 -8.80 13.43
N MET A 294 -2.65 -7.87 14.28
CA MET A 294 -1.57 -8.09 15.24
C MET A 294 -1.91 -9.12 16.32
N HIS A 295 -3.20 -9.33 16.63
CA HIS A 295 -3.61 -10.30 17.64
C HIS A 295 -3.81 -11.71 17.08
N TYR A 296 -4.39 -11.84 15.88
CA TYR A 296 -4.80 -13.14 15.32
C TYR A 296 -3.89 -13.65 14.20
N LEU A 297 -3.23 -12.76 13.45
CA LEU A 297 -2.45 -13.13 12.26
C LEU A 297 -0.94 -13.14 12.54
N PHE A 298 -0.48 -12.28 13.45
CA PHE A 298 0.93 -12.12 13.76
C PHE A 298 1.48 -13.30 14.58
N ASN A 299 2.46 -13.99 14.02
CA ASN A 299 3.23 -15.05 14.66
C ASN A 299 4.72 -14.76 14.47
N ASP A 300 5.25 -13.90 15.36
CA ASP A 300 6.58 -13.28 15.26
C ASP A 300 7.67 -14.24 14.73
N PRO A 301 8.38 -13.90 13.63
CA PRO A 301 8.29 -12.66 12.84
C PRO A 301 7.33 -12.68 11.64
N TRP A 302 6.52 -13.72 11.50
CA TRP A 302 5.67 -13.98 10.33
C TRP A 302 4.22 -13.58 10.55
N TYR A 303 3.45 -13.61 9.46
CA TYR A 303 2.00 -13.55 9.48
C TYR A 303 1.45 -14.80 8.80
N VAL A 304 0.31 -15.29 9.28
CA VAL A 304 -0.35 -16.48 8.75
C VAL A 304 -1.77 -16.15 8.32
N GLU A 305 -2.35 -17.01 7.50
CA GLU A 305 -3.76 -16.88 7.11
C GLU A 305 -4.63 -17.71 8.05
N VAL A 306 -5.71 -17.11 8.52
CA VAL A 306 -6.66 -17.71 9.46
C VAL A 306 -8.08 -17.56 8.96
N ASN A 307 -9.00 -18.36 9.48
CA ASN A 307 -10.41 -18.17 9.21
C ASN A 307 -10.93 -16.94 9.97
N MET A 308 -11.58 -16.00 9.27
CA MET A 308 -11.99 -14.71 9.85
C MET A 308 -12.91 -14.83 11.08
N ASP A 309 -13.75 -15.86 11.15
CA ASP A 309 -14.77 -16.02 12.20
C ASP A 309 -14.21 -16.71 13.45
N SER A 310 -13.26 -17.63 13.26
CA SER A 310 -12.77 -18.54 14.31
C SER A 310 -11.31 -18.31 14.69
N ALA A 311 -10.56 -17.55 13.89
CA ALA A 311 -9.10 -17.42 13.94
C ALA A 311 -8.34 -18.77 13.87
N ALA A 312 -8.98 -19.82 13.35
CA ALA A 312 -8.31 -21.10 13.10
C ALA A 312 -7.33 -20.94 11.93
N LEU A 313 -6.09 -21.42 12.10
CA LEU A 313 -5.07 -21.42 11.05
C LEU A 313 -5.59 -22.12 9.78
N VAL A 314 -5.54 -21.41 8.65
CA VAL A 314 -5.86 -21.96 7.33
C VAL A 314 -4.57 -22.33 6.62
N TRP A 315 -3.65 -21.37 6.47
CA TRP A 315 -2.36 -21.59 5.81
C TRP A 315 -1.20 -20.96 6.60
N PRO A 316 -0.16 -21.74 6.93
CA PRO A 316 1.11 -21.19 7.43
C PRO A 316 1.97 -20.75 6.23
N LEU A 317 1.50 -19.73 5.50
CA LEU A 317 2.08 -19.28 4.23
C LEU A 317 2.51 -17.81 4.32
N PHE A 318 3.75 -17.52 3.94
CA PHE A 318 4.17 -16.17 3.56
C PHE A 318 3.90 -16.01 2.06
N ASN A 319 3.04 -15.06 1.71
CA ASN A 319 2.81 -14.65 0.31
C ASN A 319 3.65 -13.40 0.01
N SER A 320 4.25 -13.32 -1.19
CA SER A 320 5.14 -12.21 -1.59
C SER A 320 4.50 -10.82 -1.36
N LEU A 321 3.21 -10.68 -1.62
CA LEU A 321 2.44 -9.44 -1.46
C LEU A 321 2.38 -8.98 0.00
N GLN A 322 2.49 -9.89 0.98
CA GLN A 322 2.55 -9.52 2.41
C GLN A 322 3.78 -8.65 2.72
N ALA A 323 4.77 -8.61 1.83
CA ALA A 323 6.00 -7.87 2.05
C ALA A 323 5.83 -6.34 2.08
N PHE A 324 4.65 -5.80 1.78
CA PHE A 324 4.33 -4.36 1.92
C PHE A 324 4.10 -3.98 3.40
N TRP A 325 3.71 -4.96 4.21
CA TRP A 325 3.22 -4.75 5.57
C TRP A 325 4.23 -4.04 6.49
N PRO A 326 5.54 -4.39 6.49
CA PRO A 326 6.51 -3.62 7.25
C PRO A 326 6.55 -2.12 6.87
N GLY A 327 6.39 -1.78 5.60
CA GLY A 327 6.27 -0.39 5.13
C GLY A 327 5.04 0.31 5.71
N LEU A 328 3.88 -0.37 5.71
CA LEU A 328 2.67 0.14 6.34
C LEU A 328 2.83 0.32 7.87
N GLN A 329 3.49 -0.63 8.54
CA GLN A 329 3.80 -0.54 9.96
C GLN A 329 4.69 0.66 10.28
N VAL A 330 5.70 0.94 9.45
CA VAL A 330 6.52 2.15 9.57
C VAL A 330 5.67 3.41 9.46
N LEU A 331 4.74 3.48 8.50
CA LEU A 331 3.82 4.62 8.36
C LEU A 331 2.90 4.77 9.58
N ALA A 332 2.47 3.67 10.18
CA ALA A 332 1.69 3.66 11.41
C ALA A 332 2.51 3.99 12.67
N GLY A 333 3.84 4.02 12.57
CA GLY A 333 4.76 4.23 13.69
C GLY A 333 5.14 2.98 14.48
N ASP A 334 4.78 1.78 14.01
CA ASP A 334 5.08 0.49 14.66
C ASP A 334 6.37 -0.14 14.08
N ILE A 335 7.51 0.47 14.39
CA ILE A 335 8.78 0.17 13.72
C ILE A 335 9.39 -1.17 14.17
N ASP A 336 9.28 -1.55 15.44
CA ASP A 336 9.97 -2.73 15.97
C ASP A 336 9.50 -4.07 15.35
N PRO A 337 8.18 -4.34 15.23
CA PRO A 337 7.68 -5.50 14.48
C PRO A 337 8.08 -5.43 13.00
N ALA A 338 8.00 -4.25 12.38
CA ALA A 338 8.37 -4.05 10.98
C ALA A 338 9.81 -4.49 10.70
N ILE A 339 10.75 -4.14 11.58
CA ILE A 339 12.16 -4.56 11.48
C ILE A 339 12.29 -6.09 11.48
N ARG A 340 11.57 -6.79 12.39
CA ARG A 340 11.65 -8.25 12.53
C ARG A 340 11.03 -8.96 11.34
N THR A 341 9.84 -8.53 10.94
CA THR A 341 9.13 -9.10 9.79
C THR A 341 9.88 -8.88 8.48
N HIS A 342 10.40 -7.67 8.23
CA HIS A 342 11.23 -7.41 7.06
C HIS A 342 12.48 -8.31 7.02
N GLY A 343 13.17 -8.47 8.16
CA GLY A 343 14.32 -9.37 8.23
C GLY A 343 13.97 -10.82 7.89
N ALA A 344 12.79 -11.29 8.30
CA ALA A 344 12.29 -12.62 7.94
C ALA A 344 11.98 -12.73 6.44
N PHE A 345 11.26 -11.77 5.87
CA PHE A 345 10.93 -11.75 4.44
C PHE A 345 12.19 -11.65 3.56
N PHE A 346 13.12 -10.77 3.92
CA PHE A 346 14.39 -10.63 3.22
C PHE A 346 15.27 -11.88 3.31
N SER A 347 15.13 -12.70 4.36
CA SER A 347 15.84 -13.99 4.43
C SER A 347 15.42 -14.96 3.31
N VAL A 348 14.17 -14.88 2.84
CA VAL A 348 13.67 -15.64 1.69
C VAL A 348 14.34 -15.14 0.41
N TRP A 349 14.41 -13.82 0.21
CA TRP A 349 15.15 -13.21 -0.89
C TRP A 349 16.62 -13.64 -0.89
N LYS A 350 17.29 -13.60 0.27
CA LYS A 350 18.69 -14.06 0.40
C LYS A 350 18.89 -15.53 0.01
N LYS A 351 17.88 -16.37 0.22
CA LYS A 351 17.93 -17.80 -0.11
C LYS A 351 17.76 -18.06 -1.61
N TYR A 352 16.81 -17.38 -2.25
CA TYR A 352 16.40 -17.67 -3.63
C TYR A 352 16.80 -16.60 -4.65
N GLY A 353 17.32 -15.46 -4.22
CA GLY A 353 17.53 -14.29 -5.07
C GLY A 353 16.26 -13.49 -5.36
N PHE A 354 15.08 -14.04 -5.06
CA PHE A 354 13.76 -13.44 -5.27
C PHE A 354 12.79 -13.98 -4.21
N THR A 355 11.72 -13.24 -3.90
CA THR A 355 10.61 -13.78 -3.10
C THR A 355 9.66 -14.57 -3.99
N PRO A 356 9.45 -15.88 -3.79
CA PRO A 356 8.40 -16.59 -4.49
C PRO A 356 7.03 -16.02 -4.11
N GLU A 357 6.03 -16.15 -4.98
CA GLU A 357 4.64 -15.80 -4.67
C GLU A 357 4.13 -16.50 -3.40
N GLY A 358 4.63 -17.70 -3.09
CA GLY A 358 4.32 -18.41 -1.86
C GLY A 358 5.52 -19.13 -1.24
N PHE A 359 5.70 -18.95 0.06
CA PHE A 359 6.72 -19.60 0.87
C PHE A 359 6.08 -20.28 2.08
N ASN A 360 6.19 -21.60 2.13
CA ASN A 360 5.58 -22.42 3.16
C ASN A 360 6.40 -22.34 4.46
N LEU A 361 5.78 -21.84 5.53
CA LEU A 361 6.46 -21.62 6.81
C LEU A 361 6.66 -22.90 7.61
N ALA A 362 5.90 -23.97 7.33
CA ALA A 362 6.07 -25.27 7.98
C ALA A 362 7.25 -26.05 7.40
N THR A 363 7.46 -25.99 6.08
CA THR A 363 8.55 -26.71 5.39
C THR A 363 9.77 -25.85 5.08
N LEU A 364 9.66 -24.52 5.24
CA LEU A 364 10.69 -23.53 4.90
C LEU A 364 11.16 -23.66 3.44
N SER A 365 10.21 -23.89 2.54
CA SER A 365 10.43 -24.08 1.11
C SER A 365 9.42 -23.30 0.29
N VAL A 366 9.70 -23.14 -1.00
CA VAL A 366 8.74 -22.58 -1.96
C VAL A 366 7.45 -23.41 -1.94
N GLN A 367 6.31 -22.74 -1.92
CA GLN A 367 5.00 -23.38 -1.95
C GLN A 367 4.71 -23.94 -3.35
N TYR A 368 4.17 -25.16 -3.40
CA TYR A 368 3.82 -25.78 -4.67
C TYR A 368 2.81 -24.93 -5.44
N GLY A 369 3.10 -24.65 -6.71
CA GLY A 369 2.27 -23.81 -7.58
C GLY A 369 2.48 -22.30 -7.45
N GLN A 370 3.34 -21.84 -6.54
CA GLN A 370 3.59 -20.41 -6.28
C GLN A 370 5.08 -20.07 -6.31
N LYS A 371 5.77 -20.56 -7.36
CA LYS A 371 7.22 -20.44 -7.52
C LYS A 371 7.69 -19.16 -8.20
N SER A 372 6.79 -18.42 -8.78
CA SER A 372 7.08 -17.25 -9.60
C SER A 372 7.52 -16.04 -8.77
N TYR A 373 8.18 -15.09 -9.42
CA TYR A 373 8.43 -13.73 -8.97
C TYR A 373 8.20 -12.78 -10.16
N PRO A 374 7.02 -12.15 -10.26
CA PRO A 374 6.66 -11.28 -11.39
C PRO A 374 7.19 -9.85 -11.22
N LEU A 375 8.43 -9.70 -10.71
CA LEU A 375 9.06 -8.38 -10.50
C LEU A 375 8.43 -7.50 -9.40
N ARG A 376 7.80 -8.16 -8.43
CA ARG A 376 7.09 -7.62 -7.26
C ARG A 376 7.84 -6.52 -6.48
N PRO A 377 7.18 -5.40 -6.13
CA PRO A 377 7.81 -4.26 -5.45
C PRO A 377 7.76 -4.32 -3.92
N GLU A 378 6.94 -5.16 -3.29
CA GLU A 378 6.46 -4.92 -1.92
C GLU A 378 7.59 -5.01 -0.87
N LEU A 379 8.52 -5.95 -1.04
CA LEU A 379 9.70 -6.05 -0.16
C LEU A 379 10.62 -4.82 -0.33
N ILE A 380 10.69 -4.27 -1.54
CA ILE A 380 11.51 -3.11 -1.87
C ILE A 380 10.90 -1.85 -1.27
N GLU A 381 9.58 -1.68 -1.38
CA GLU A 381 8.84 -0.61 -0.73
C GLU A 381 9.12 -0.61 0.79
N SER A 382 8.95 -1.75 1.46
CA SER A 382 9.24 -1.89 2.88
C SER A 382 10.70 -1.58 3.23
N THR A 383 11.64 -1.98 2.36
CA THR A 383 13.07 -1.65 2.53
C THR A 383 13.31 -0.15 2.49
N TYR A 384 12.68 0.56 1.54
CA TYR A 384 12.74 2.02 1.45
C TYR A 384 12.17 2.71 2.70
N TRP A 385 10.96 2.33 3.15
CA TRP A 385 10.33 2.96 4.32
C TRP A 385 11.12 2.71 5.60
N LEU A 386 11.63 1.50 5.81
CA LEU A 386 12.47 1.19 6.97
C LEU A 386 13.79 1.97 6.94
N TYR A 387 14.44 2.11 5.78
CA TYR A 387 15.61 2.98 5.68
C TYR A 387 15.27 4.44 5.97
N LYS A 388 14.14 4.94 5.44
CA LYS A 388 13.69 6.31 5.64
C LYS A 388 13.44 6.64 7.11
N ALA A 389 12.84 5.70 7.85
CA ALA A 389 12.54 5.87 9.26
C ALA A 389 13.76 5.67 10.17
N THR A 390 14.61 4.67 9.90
CA THR A 390 15.67 4.26 10.82
C THR A 390 17.07 4.74 10.46
N ARG A 391 17.29 5.06 9.17
CA ARG A 391 18.62 5.32 8.58
C ARG A 391 19.63 4.20 8.79
N ASP A 392 19.15 2.98 9.03
CA ASP A 392 20.02 1.84 9.26
C ASP A 392 20.61 1.33 7.93
N PRO A 393 21.95 1.26 7.79
CA PRO A 393 22.61 0.87 6.54
C PRO A 393 22.27 -0.57 6.09
N ARG A 394 21.75 -1.44 6.96
CA ARG A 394 21.34 -2.81 6.58
C ARG A 394 20.33 -2.83 5.43
N TYR A 395 19.50 -1.79 5.33
CA TYR A 395 18.48 -1.68 4.29
C TYR A 395 19.10 -1.28 2.94
N LEU A 396 20.24 -0.57 2.96
CA LEU A 396 21.02 -0.31 1.75
C LEU A 396 21.72 -1.59 1.28
N ASP A 397 22.24 -2.40 2.20
CA ASP A 397 22.78 -3.72 1.86
C ASP A 397 21.70 -4.62 1.25
N ALA A 398 20.48 -4.59 1.81
CA ALA A 398 19.34 -5.30 1.24
C ALA A 398 18.99 -4.81 -0.17
N GLY A 399 18.93 -3.49 -0.37
CA GLY A 399 18.74 -2.88 -1.69
C GLY A 399 19.82 -3.32 -2.69
N ARG A 400 21.10 -3.35 -2.27
CA ARG A 400 22.22 -3.77 -3.13
C ARG A 400 22.06 -5.22 -3.59
N ASP A 401 21.69 -6.11 -2.68
CA ASP A 401 21.44 -7.52 -2.99
C ASP A 401 20.25 -7.67 -3.96
N ILE A 402 19.20 -6.86 -3.79
CA ILE A 402 18.03 -6.83 -4.67
C ILE A 402 18.40 -6.36 -6.08
N VAL A 403 19.16 -5.25 -6.20
CA VAL A 403 19.65 -4.75 -7.50
C VAL A 403 20.48 -5.82 -8.21
N ALA A 404 21.40 -6.47 -7.49
CA ALA A 404 22.20 -7.55 -8.04
C ALA A 404 21.31 -8.70 -8.57
N SER A 405 20.35 -9.19 -7.79
CA SER A 405 19.41 -10.22 -8.23
C SER A 405 18.65 -9.81 -9.51
N LEU A 406 18.13 -8.59 -9.56
CA LEU A 406 17.39 -8.10 -10.73
C LEU A 406 18.28 -7.97 -11.97
N GLN A 407 19.48 -7.43 -11.82
CA GLN A 407 20.42 -7.22 -12.93
C GLN A 407 20.95 -8.54 -13.50
N TYR A 408 21.25 -9.52 -12.66
CA TYR A 408 21.84 -10.78 -13.11
C TYR A 408 20.80 -11.87 -13.41
N GLY A 409 19.66 -11.88 -12.71
CA GLY A 409 18.64 -12.91 -12.86
C GLY A 409 17.45 -12.50 -13.73
N ALA A 410 17.04 -11.22 -13.68
CA ALA A 410 15.82 -10.77 -14.37
C ALA A 410 16.07 -9.88 -15.59
N ARG A 411 17.27 -9.32 -15.79
CA ARG A 411 17.53 -8.47 -16.96
C ARG A 411 17.45 -9.28 -18.26
N CYS A 412 16.72 -8.73 -19.23
CA CYS A 412 16.45 -9.31 -20.54
C CYS A 412 16.83 -8.33 -21.66
N SER A 413 16.77 -8.79 -22.92
CA SER A 413 17.26 -8.03 -24.08
C SER A 413 16.57 -6.67 -24.25
N CYS A 414 15.25 -6.62 -24.02
CA CYS A 414 14.45 -5.41 -24.17
C CYS A 414 13.88 -4.87 -22.85
N GLY A 415 14.09 -5.52 -21.71
CA GLY A 415 13.54 -5.06 -20.43
C GLY A 415 13.94 -5.97 -19.28
N TYR A 416 13.03 -6.22 -18.34
CA TYR A 416 13.21 -7.19 -17.24
C TYR A 416 12.13 -8.25 -17.31
N CYS A 417 12.51 -9.50 -17.14
CA CYS A 417 11.62 -10.65 -17.22
C CYS A 417 11.08 -11.06 -15.86
N HIS A 418 9.81 -11.44 -15.85
CA HIS A 418 9.23 -12.32 -14.85
C HIS A 418 10.13 -13.55 -14.65
N ILE A 419 10.41 -13.91 -13.39
CA ILE A 419 11.01 -15.19 -13.02
C ILE A 419 9.92 -16.21 -12.73
N SER A 420 9.65 -17.13 -13.64
CA SER A 420 8.63 -18.19 -13.49
C SER A 420 8.96 -19.24 -12.41
N ASP A 421 10.25 -19.43 -12.10
CA ASP A 421 10.69 -20.33 -11.03
C ASP A 421 11.94 -19.75 -10.34
N VAL A 422 11.78 -19.31 -9.08
CA VAL A 422 12.87 -18.72 -8.27
C VAL A 422 13.93 -19.73 -7.83
N GLU A 423 13.66 -21.04 -7.89
CA GLU A 423 14.66 -22.06 -7.52
C GLU A 423 15.70 -22.25 -8.64
N PHE A 424 15.28 -22.05 -9.89
CA PHE A 424 16.12 -22.25 -11.08
C PHE A 424 16.37 -20.96 -11.88
N HIS A 425 15.83 -19.83 -11.42
CA HIS A 425 15.89 -18.52 -12.09
C HIS A 425 15.42 -18.57 -13.54
N LYS A 426 14.35 -19.33 -13.80
CA LYS A 426 13.79 -19.47 -15.15
C LYS A 426 13.01 -18.21 -15.53
N GLN A 427 13.48 -17.51 -16.54
CA GLN A 427 12.81 -16.32 -17.07
C GLN A 427 11.57 -16.67 -17.90
N GLU A 428 10.59 -15.77 -17.88
CA GLU A 428 9.36 -15.76 -18.66
C GLU A 428 9.24 -14.43 -19.42
N ASP A 429 8.65 -14.48 -20.62
CA ASP A 429 8.60 -13.36 -21.57
C ASP A 429 7.49 -12.35 -21.24
N HIS A 430 7.52 -11.80 -20.03
CA HIS A 430 6.55 -10.83 -19.56
C HIS A 430 7.20 -9.80 -18.62
N MET A 431 6.80 -8.53 -18.74
CA MET A 431 7.22 -7.43 -17.87
C MET A 431 6.00 -6.61 -17.49
N GLU A 432 5.60 -6.73 -16.23
CA GLU A 432 4.50 -5.98 -15.64
C GLU A 432 4.80 -4.47 -15.59
N SER A 433 3.77 -3.65 -15.80
CA SER A 433 3.91 -2.18 -15.78
C SER A 433 4.45 -1.64 -14.44
N PHE A 434 4.04 -2.25 -13.32
CA PHE A 434 4.47 -1.88 -11.97
C PHE A 434 5.97 -2.02 -11.73
N PHE A 435 6.70 -2.77 -12.57
CA PHE A 435 8.16 -2.80 -12.46
C PHE A 435 8.76 -1.38 -12.56
N LEU A 436 8.23 -0.56 -13.48
CA LEU A 436 8.64 0.82 -13.69
C LEU A 436 7.97 1.81 -12.72
N ALA A 437 6.72 1.55 -12.34
CA ALA A 437 5.99 2.41 -11.40
C ALA A 437 6.45 2.24 -9.96
N GLU A 438 6.92 1.06 -9.56
CA GLU A 438 7.12 0.72 -8.15
C GLU A 438 8.52 0.19 -7.88
N THR A 439 8.88 -0.99 -8.42
CA THR A 439 10.12 -1.69 -8.10
C THR A 439 11.35 -0.80 -8.33
N VAL A 440 11.43 -0.20 -9.50
CA VAL A 440 12.54 0.71 -9.85
C VAL A 440 12.42 2.05 -9.09
N LYS A 441 11.20 2.55 -8.88
CA LYS A 441 10.94 3.80 -8.15
C LYS A 441 11.45 3.72 -6.70
N TYR A 442 11.05 2.68 -5.96
CA TYR A 442 11.45 2.50 -4.55
C TYR A 442 12.94 2.18 -4.40
N LEU A 443 13.54 1.39 -5.31
CA LEU A 443 14.99 1.19 -5.32
C LEU A 443 15.74 2.51 -5.55
N TRP A 444 15.28 3.32 -6.49
CA TRP A 444 15.92 4.60 -6.79
C TRP A 444 15.81 5.55 -5.60
N LEU A 445 14.63 5.65 -4.99
CA LEU A 445 14.38 6.46 -3.80
C LEU A 445 15.25 6.01 -2.61
N LEU A 446 15.42 4.70 -2.40
CA LEU A 446 16.27 4.15 -1.34
C LEU A 446 17.71 4.65 -1.43
N PHE A 447 18.31 4.54 -2.62
CA PHE A 447 19.70 4.94 -2.80
C PHE A 447 19.89 6.45 -2.95
N ASP A 448 18.93 7.16 -3.55
CA ASP A 448 18.97 8.62 -3.59
C ASP A 448 18.88 9.24 -2.19
N LEU A 449 18.04 8.66 -1.33
CA LEU A 449 17.92 9.06 0.07
C LEU A 449 19.22 8.88 0.87
N ALA A 450 20.06 7.91 0.48
CA ALA A 450 21.38 7.67 1.06
C ALA A 450 22.49 8.56 0.45
N ALA A 451 22.38 8.89 -0.84
CA ALA A 451 23.37 9.66 -1.59
C ALA A 451 23.27 11.19 -1.39
N GLY A 452 22.28 11.65 -0.63
CA GLY A 452 21.95 13.07 -0.46
C GLY A 452 20.88 13.46 -1.47
N PRO A 453 19.59 13.30 -1.10
CA PRO A 453 18.49 13.41 -2.05
C PRO A 453 18.32 14.83 -2.59
N ASP A 454 18.00 14.91 -3.87
CA ASP A 454 17.57 16.12 -4.57
C ASP A 454 16.47 15.72 -5.56
N ASN A 455 15.32 15.36 -5.00
CA ASN A 455 14.19 14.81 -5.75
C ASN A 455 12.85 15.38 -5.28
N LEU A 456 11.81 15.16 -6.09
CA LEU A 456 10.47 15.69 -5.86
C LEU A 456 9.88 15.26 -4.50
N VAL A 457 10.15 14.04 -4.04
CA VAL A 457 9.54 13.47 -2.82
C VAL A 457 10.20 13.97 -1.55
N GLU A 458 11.53 14.10 -1.53
CA GLU A 458 12.29 14.50 -0.34
C GLU A 458 12.46 16.02 -0.22
N ASN A 459 12.65 16.71 -1.36
CA ASN A 459 12.99 18.14 -1.43
C ASN A 459 11.93 18.98 -2.17
N GLY A 460 10.85 18.35 -2.63
CA GLY A 460 9.78 19.05 -3.32
C GLY A 460 8.89 19.90 -2.40
N PRO A 461 7.89 20.58 -3.00
CA PRO A 461 7.09 21.58 -2.31
C PRO A 461 6.09 21.00 -1.30
N TYR A 462 5.77 19.70 -1.39
CA TYR A 462 4.72 19.07 -0.60
C TYR A 462 5.22 17.84 0.15
N LYS A 463 4.40 17.38 1.09
CA LYS A 463 4.47 15.99 1.56
C LYS A 463 3.68 15.13 0.59
N TYR A 464 4.17 13.93 0.32
CA TYR A 464 3.60 13.03 -0.66
C TYR A 464 3.16 11.73 0.02
N ILE A 465 2.01 11.23 -0.40
CA ILE A 465 1.50 9.89 -0.11
C ILE A 465 1.62 9.08 -1.39
N PHE A 466 2.12 7.86 -1.28
CA PHE A 466 2.19 6.92 -2.41
C PHE A 466 0.91 6.09 -2.43
N SER A 467 0.26 5.90 -3.57
CA SER A 467 -0.80 4.88 -3.71
C SER A 467 -0.23 3.46 -3.52
N THR A 468 -1.09 2.43 -3.61
CA THR A 468 -0.64 1.02 -3.59
C THR A 468 0.14 0.64 -4.86
N GLU A 469 0.04 1.46 -5.92
CA GLU A 469 0.77 1.30 -7.18
C GLU A 469 1.98 2.27 -7.25
N GLY A 470 2.40 2.78 -6.08
CA GLY A 470 3.51 3.71 -5.95
C GLY A 470 3.28 5.09 -6.58
N HIS A 471 2.04 5.48 -6.93
CA HIS A 471 1.77 6.78 -7.52
C HIS A 471 1.88 7.93 -6.53
N ILE A 472 2.56 9.00 -6.92
CA ILE A 472 2.92 10.12 -6.04
C ILE A 472 1.76 11.13 -5.94
N LEU A 473 1.06 11.13 -4.81
CA LEU A 473 -0.05 12.04 -4.52
C LEU A 473 0.37 13.15 -3.53
N PRO A 474 0.49 14.42 -3.96
CA PRO A 474 0.82 15.53 -3.06
C PRO A 474 -0.33 15.87 -2.09
N SER A 475 0.03 16.04 -0.82
CA SER A 475 -0.85 16.59 0.22
C SER A 475 -0.93 18.11 0.10
N THR A 476 -1.55 18.59 -0.98
CA THR A 476 -1.79 20.03 -1.20
C THR A 476 -2.94 20.52 -0.32
N PRO A 477 -3.07 21.84 -0.05
CA PRO A 477 -4.22 22.37 0.69
C PRO A 477 -5.59 22.10 0.04
N GLN A 478 -5.63 21.82 -1.27
CA GLN A 478 -6.87 21.46 -1.96
C GLN A 478 -7.27 20.00 -1.68
N ILE A 479 -6.30 19.11 -1.48
CA ILE A 479 -6.52 17.68 -1.25
C ILE A 479 -6.62 17.38 0.26
N SER A 480 -5.72 17.97 1.05
CA SER A 480 -5.59 17.75 2.49
C SER A 480 -6.44 18.73 3.29
N LEU A 481 -7.41 18.20 4.05
CA LEU A 481 -8.20 18.98 5.01
C LEU A 481 -7.51 19.08 6.37
N ALA A 482 -6.32 19.71 6.43
CA ALA A 482 -5.69 20.04 7.73
C ALA A 482 -6.51 21.05 8.58
N ARG A 483 -7.61 21.61 8.06
CA ARG A 483 -8.38 22.70 8.70
C ARG A 483 -9.85 22.41 9.01
N GLU A 484 -10.37 21.23 8.65
CA GLU A 484 -11.80 20.89 8.88
C GLU A 484 -12.01 19.79 9.93
N HIS A 485 -11.08 19.66 10.88
CA HIS A 485 -11.10 18.66 11.96
C HIS A 485 -12.31 18.71 12.94
N CYS A 486 -13.36 19.50 12.70
CA CYS A 486 -14.50 19.58 13.64
C CYS A 486 -15.86 19.71 12.94
N SER A 487 -16.20 18.84 11.98
CA SER A 487 -17.56 18.79 11.41
C SER A 487 -18.32 17.47 11.60
N TYR A 488 -17.75 16.46 12.28
CA TYR A 488 -18.50 15.27 12.64
C TYR A 488 -19.08 15.36 14.06
N PHE A 489 -20.40 15.13 14.18
CA PHE A 489 -21.12 15.02 15.45
C PHE A 489 -20.51 13.87 16.27
N GLY A 490 -19.60 14.20 17.21
CA GLY A 490 -18.91 13.23 18.06
C GLY A 490 -17.40 13.43 18.22
N ALA A 491 -16.77 14.33 17.45
CA ALA A 491 -15.35 14.64 17.65
C ALA A 491 -15.12 15.47 18.92
N TYR A 492 -14.27 14.98 19.84
CA TYR A 492 -13.82 15.71 21.02
C TYR A 492 -12.84 16.83 20.61
N CYS A 493 -13.34 18.01 20.22
CA CYS A 493 -12.51 19.20 20.05
C CYS A 493 -12.37 19.96 21.40
N ARG A 494 -11.14 20.08 21.91
CA ARG A 494 -10.81 20.91 23.09
C ARG A 494 -10.66 22.37 22.64
N ASN A 495 -11.69 23.19 22.82
CA ASN A 495 -11.59 24.63 22.58
C ASN A 495 -10.60 25.28 23.57
N GLY A 496 -9.61 26.00 23.05
CA GLY A 496 -8.67 26.79 23.85
C GLY A 496 -7.81 27.72 23.00
N ASP A 497 -8.29 28.96 22.87
CA ASP A 497 -7.56 30.22 22.64
C ASP A 497 -6.82 30.47 21.32
N ILE A 498 -7.55 31.01 20.33
CA ILE A 498 -6.98 31.97 19.36
C ILE A 498 -7.80 33.24 19.40
N LYS A 499 -7.13 34.35 19.78
CA LYS A 499 -7.67 35.71 19.80
C LYS A 499 -8.05 36.16 18.39
N GLN A 500 -9.24 36.72 18.30
CA GLN A 500 -9.83 37.31 17.11
C GLN A 500 -9.16 38.67 16.83
N GLU A 501 -8.27 38.73 15.83
CA GLU A 501 -7.86 40.02 15.25
C GLU A 501 -8.83 40.39 14.12
N HIS A 502 -9.53 41.51 14.31
CA HIS A 502 -10.36 42.13 13.29
C HIS A 502 -9.48 42.81 12.24
N CYS A 503 -9.53 42.34 11.00
CA CYS A 503 -9.08 43.12 9.84
C CYS A 503 -10.27 43.92 9.29
N THR A 504 -10.16 45.24 9.44
CA THR A 504 -10.97 46.27 8.78
C THR A 504 -10.75 46.25 7.28
N ALA A 505 -11.83 46.18 6.50
CA ALA A 505 -11.79 46.33 5.05
C ALA A 505 -11.85 47.81 4.67
N ASP A 506 -10.76 48.33 4.08
CA ASP A 506 -10.75 49.61 3.38
C ASP A 506 -11.43 49.45 2.01
N VAL A 507 -12.60 50.07 1.86
CA VAL A 507 -13.31 50.19 0.57
C VAL A 507 -13.00 51.57 -0.02
N VAL A 508 -12.50 51.52 -1.25
CA VAL A 508 -12.11 52.64 -2.11
C VAL A 508 -13.24 53.67 -2.26
N SER A 509 -12.89 54.93 -2.01
CA SER A 509 -13.70 56.12 -2.21
C SER A 509 -13.94 56.38 -3.70
N ASN A 510 -15.21 56.51 -4.11
CA ASN A 510 -15.60 57.39 -5.20
C ASN A 510 -16.86 58.15 -4.80
N LEU A 511 -16.70 59.47 -4.68
CA LEU A 511 -17.74 60.46 -4.47
C LEU A 511 -18.41 60.78 -5.81
N GLN A 512 -19.73 60.65 -5.90
CA GLN A 512 -20.53 61.68 -6.56
C GLN A 512 -21.97 61.70 -6.06
N GLU A 513 -22.39 62.90 -5.70
CA GLU A 513 -23.66 63.31 -5.11
C GLU A 513 -24.87 63.00 -6.03
N THR A 514 -26.02 62.69 -5.44
CA THR A 514 -27.23 63.56 -5.47
C THR A 514 -28.47 62.89 -4.87
N ASN A 515 -29.04 63.57 -3.88
CA ASN A 515 -30.47 63.87 -3.60
C ASN A 515 -31.58 62.79 -3.49
N ASP A 516 -32.21 62.88 -2.31
CA ASP A 516 -33.66 62.98 -2.07
C ASP A 516 -34.58 61.75 -2.07
N SER A 517 -34.95 61.39 -0.83
CA SER A 517 -36.32 61.30 -0.31
C SER A 517 -37.33 60.34 -0.99
N ARG A 518 -37.82 59.33 -0.23
CA ARG A 518 -39.18 59.32 0.38
C ARG A 518 -39.56 57.94 0.91
N SER A 519 -40.21 58.01 2.07
CA SER A 519 -40.95 57.02 2.84
C SER A 519 -42.21 56.45 2.17
N PHE A 520 -42.56 55.20 2.50
CA PHE A 520 -43.90 54.67 2.93
C PHE A 520 -43.74 53.14 3.14
N GLY A 521 -44.04 52.48 4.27
CA GLY A 521 -45.36 52.28 4.92
C GLY A 521 -46.14 51.21 4.16
N SER A 522 -46.74 50.12 4.68
CA SER A 522 -47.00 49.55 6.01
C SER A 522 -47.72 48.18 5.79
N TRP A 523 -48.02 47.47 6.90
CA TRP A 523 -48.95 46.33 7.12
C TRP A 523 -48.42 44.90 6.91
N ALA A 524 -48.42 43.95 7.86
CA ALA A 524 -49.19 43.58 9.07
C ALA A 524 -50.25 42.47 8.87
N HIS A 525 -50.24 41.54 9.86
CA HIS A 525 -51.17 40.43 10.20
C HIS A 525 -50.95 39.08 9.50
N GLY A 526 -50.99 37.91 10.15
CA GLY A 526 -51.25 37.45 11.54
C GLY A 526 -50.68 36.02 11.65
N GLY A 527 -50.37 35.40 12.78
CA GLY A 527 -51.05 35.35 14.07
C GLY A 527 -51.76 34.00 14.23
N LEU A 528 -51.11 32.98 14.80
CA LEU A 528 -51.79 31.92 15.56
C LEU A 528 -50.86 31.31 16.63
N GLN A 529 -51.28 31.46 17.89
CA GLN A 529 -50.71 30.86 19.10
C GLN A 529 -51.30 29.46 19.34
N SER A 530 -50.58 28.63 20.07
CA SER A 530 -51.17 27.75 21.08
C SER A 530 -50.20 27.65 22.25
N GLU A 531 -50.65 28.12 23.42
CA GLU A 531 -49.98 28.04 24.71
C GLU A 531 -50.18 26.66 25.35
N THR A 532 -49.22 26.22 26.14
CA THR A 532 -49.48 25.53 27.43
C THR A 532 -48.32 25.80 28.37
N THR A 533 -48.64 25.84 29.66
CA THR A 533 -48.12 26.75 30.68
C THR A 533 -47.51 25.98 31.87
N PHE A 534 -46.44 26.54 32.46
CA PHE A 534 -45.98 26.43 33.89
C PHE A 534 -45.54 25.04 34.43
N SER A 535 -44.63 24.85 35.39
CA SER A 535 -43.74 25.61 36.31
C SER A 535 -42.77 24.55 36.89
N ASP A 536 -41.47 24.77 37.12
CA ASP A 536 -40.94 25.24 38.41
C ASP A 536 -39.44 25.58 38.30
N SER A 537 -38.99 26.43 39.21
CA SER A 537 -37.83 27.32 39.07
C SER A 537 -36.84 27.23 40.27
N ILE A 538 -35.53 27.38 40.00
CA ILE A 538 -34.46 28.11 40.77
C ILE A 538 -33.82 27.40 42.00
N PRO A 539 -32.56 27.69 42.50
CA PRO A 539 -31.56 28.74 42.16
C PRO A 539 -30.06 28.36 41.95
N ILE A 540 -29.36 29.39 41.47
CA ILE A 540 -27.94 29.73 41.35
C ILE A 540 -27.14 29.71 42.68
N SER A 541 -25.84 29.32 42.69
CA SER A 541 -24.66 30.18 43.02
C SER A 541 -23.37 29.39 43.32
N GLY A 542 -22.20 29.98 43.02
CA GLY A 542 -20.97 29.72 43.78
C GLY A 542 -19.67 29.58 42.98
N SER A 543 -19.08 30.70 42.55
CA SER A 543 -17.69 30.75 42.07
C SER A 543 -16.71 30.81 43.25
N ILE A 544 -15.75 29.88 43.36
CA ILE A 544 -14.52 30.06 44.13
C ILE A 544 -13.32 29.54 43.32
N LYS A 545 -12.33 30.41 43.15
CA LYS A 545 -10.99 30.17 42.58
C LYS A 545 -10.19 29.16 43.40
N GLY A 546 -9.41 28.31 42.74
CA GLY A 546 -8.22 27.70 43.35
C GLY A 546 -7.72 26.45 42.64
N PHE A 547 -6.62 26.58 41.90
CA PHE A 547 -5.53 25.62 41.70
C PHE A 547 -5.84 24.11 41.88
N CYS A 548 -5.74 23.33 40.79
CA CYS A 548 -5.51 21.89 40.87
C CYS A 548 -4.26 21.52 40.03
N PRO A 549 -3.19 20.97 40.66
CA PRO A 549 -1.99 20.52 39.97
C PRO A 549 -2.26 19.26 39.15
N GLY A 550 -1.54 19.10 38.04
CA GLY A 550 -1.70 18.01 37.09
C GLY A 550 -1.51 16.63 37.72
N LEU A 551 -2.42 15.71 37.43
CA LEU A 551 -2.25 14.29 37.69
C LEU A 551 -1.27 13.71 36.67
N THR A 552 -0.28 12.95 37.13
CA THR A 552 0.73 12.32 36.27
C THR A 552 0.21 11.04 35.63
N HIS A 553 0.87 10.63 34.54
CA HIS A 553 0.54 9.52 33.63
C HIS A 553 0.17 8.19 34.33
N GLY A 554 0.68 7.93 35.54
CA GLY A 554 0.40 6.70 36.30
C GLY A 554 -0.97 6.65 37.00
N GLN A 555 -1.65 7.77 37.21
CA GLN A 555 -2.94 7.80 37.93
C GLN A 555 -4.17 7.61 37.01
N LYS A 556 -3.97 7.43 35.70
CA LYS A 556 -5.05 7.23 34.72
C LYS A 556 -5.46 5.77 34.48
N PHE A 557 -4.65 4.79 34.88
CA PHE A 557 -4.88 3.37 34.54
C PHE A 557 -4.70 2.36 35.68
N GLY A 558 -4.91 2.77 36.94
CA GLY A 558 -5.22 1.81 38.02
C GLY A 558 -4.26 0.64 38.24
N ILE A 559 -2.95 0.83 38.04
CA ILE A 559 -1.92 -0.18 38.34
C ILE A 559 -0.84 0.47 39.20
N THR A 560 -0.73 0.03 40.45
CA THR A 560 0.31 0.48 41.41
C THR A 560 1.64 -0.16 41.07
N TYR A 561 2.57 0.61 40.51
CA TYR A 561 3.99 0.26 40.49
C TYR A 561 4.68 0.91 41.68
N VAL A 562 5.19 0.08 42.60
CA VAL A 562 6.14 0.52 43.62
C VAL A 562 7.51 0.54 42.98
N THR A 563 8.13 1.71 42.90
CA THR A 563 9.55 1.88 42.53
C THR A 563 10.28 2.74 43.56
N PRO A 564 11.61 2.59 43.66
CA PRO A 564 12.31 2.41 44.94
C PRO A 564 12.96 3.69 45.46
N ALA A 565 13.20 3.73 46.77
CA ALA A 565 14.12 4.69 47.37
C ALA A 565 15.53 4.08 47.46
N ASP A 566 16.49 4.74 46.82
CA ASP A 566 17.93 4.59 47.08
C ASP A 566 18.23 4.94 48.54
N THR A 567 19.03 4.15 49.26
CA THR A 567 20.49 4.30 49.34
C THR A 567 21.10 3.34 50.40
N GLN A 568 22.35 2.95 50.15
CA GLN A 568 23.39 2.43 51.07
C GLN A 568 23.62 0.92 51.16
N LYS A 569 24.71 0.53 50.47
CA LYS A 569 25.83 -0.33 50.91
C LYS A 569 25.54 -1.32 52.04
N ASN A 570 25.62 -2.62 51.72
CA ASN A 570 26.61 -3.56 52.30
C ASN A 570 26.47 -4.95 51.65
N VAL A 571 27.61 -5.53 51.26
CA VAL A 571 27.81 -6.96 50.95
C VAL A 571 28.07 -7.66 52.30
N PRO A 572 27.51 -8.84 52.63
CA PRO A 572 28.13 -10.12 52.23
C PRO A 572 27.22 -11.37 52.04
N THR A 573 27.62 -12.20 51.05
CA THR A 573 27.63 -13.68 50.91
C THR A 573 26.49 -14.63 51.39
N ILE A 574 26.18 -15.55 50.45
CA ILE A 574 25.85 -17.00 50.59
C ILE A 574 24.45 -17.37 51.16
N GLU A 575 23.57 -17.94 50.31
CA GLU A 575 23.22 -19.37 50.34
C GLU A 575 22.37 -19.81 49.14
N ARG A 576 22.53 -21.10 48.87
CA ARG A 576 22.14 -21.91 47.73
C ARG A 576 20.76 -22.51 48.00
N GLN A 577 19.83 -22.48 47.05
CA GLN A 577 18.83 -23.55 46.96
C GLN A 577 18.29 -23.71 45.54
N GLU A 578 18.73 -24.81 44.93
CA GLU A 578 18.15 -25.44 43.75
C GLU A 578 16.76 -25.96 44.10
N ASN A 579 15.79 -25.79 43.20
CA ASN A 579 14.63 -26.68 43.14
C ASN A 579 14.43 -27.14 41.69
N VAL A 580 14.87 -28.36 41.48
CA VAL A 580 14.64 -29.20 40.31
C VAL A 580 13.20 -29.74 40.38
N ALA A 581 12.42 -29.59 39.31
CA ALA A 581 11.26 -30.44 39.07
C ALA A 581 11.27 -30.92 37.61
N ARG A 582 11.50 -32.23 37.44
CA ARG A 582 11.48 -32.96 36.18
C ARG A 582 10.05 -33.34 35.78
N SER A 583 9.73 -33.08 34.51
CA SER A 583 8.94 -33.86 33.55
C SER A 583 7.90 -34.88 34.02
N VAL A 584 6.69 -34.85 33.45
CA VAL A 584 6.06 -36.02 32.78
C VAL A 584 5.15 -35.55 31.64
N SER A 585 5.47 -35.95 30.41
CA SER A 585 4.56 -35.97 29.26
C SER A 585 3.77 -37.29 29.30
N ALA A 586 2.44 -37.24 29.24
CA ALA A 586 1.59 -38.42 29.12
C ALA A 586 1.00 -38.49 27.71
N MET A 587 1.61 -39.34 26.86
CA MET A 587 0.99 -39.87 25.65
C MET A 587 0.04 -41.00 26.03
N VAL A 588 -1.18 -40.98 25.50
CA VAL A 588 -2.15 -42.06 25.60
C VAL A 588 -2.18 -42.80 24.27
N VAL A 589 -1.82 -44.09 24.31
CA VAL A 589 -1.97 -45.08 23.23
C VAL A 589 -3.16 -45.97 23.58
N PRO A 590 -3.99 -46.38 22.59
CA PRO A 590 -4.69 -47.65 22.68
C PRO A 590 -4.18 -48.67 21.65
N ASP A 591 -4.08 -49.92 22.11
CA ASP A 591 -3.59 -51.13 21.47
C ASP A 591 -4.28 -51.54 20.15
N GLN A 592 -3.50 -52.22 19.30
CA GLN A 592 -3.95 -53.03 18.16
C GLN A 592 -4.26 -54.48 18.59
N ASN A 593 -5.36 -55.05 18.07
CA ASN A 593 -5.36 -56.26 17.21
C ASN A 593 -6.77 -56.88 17.06
N SER A 594 -7.24 -57.02 15.81
CA SER A 594 -7.59 -58.33 15.23
C SER A 594 -8.02 -58.17 13.76
N ASP A 595 -7.24 -58.81 12.87
CA ASP A 595 -7.58 -59.48 11.61
C ASP A 595 -8.66 -58.90 10.67
N TYR A 596 -8.26 -58.54 9.44
CA TYR A 596 -8.89 -59.03 8.21
C TYR A 596 -8.05 -58.68 6.96
N THR A 597 -7.80 -59.69 6.12
CA THR A 597 -7.04 -59.65 4.86
C THR A 597 -7.82 -59.01 3.68
N PRO A 598 -7.14 -58.48 2.64
CA PRO A 598 -7.75 -57.64 1.60
C PRO A 598 -8.22 -58.44 0.37
N PRO A 599 -9.22 -57.95 -0.39
CA PRO A 599 -9.47 -58.43 -1.74
C PRO A 599 -9.02 -57.42 -2.81
N THR A 600 -8.46 -58.01 -3.87
CA THR A 600 -8.06 -57.44 -5.15
C THR A 600 -9.22 -56.89 -6.01
N ASN A 601 -8.93 -55.75 -6.64
CA ASN A 601 -9.15 -55.39 -8.05
C ASN A 601 -10.53 -55.65 -8.70
N LYS A 602 -11.20 -54.56 -9.13
CA LYS A 602 -11.85 -54.46 -10.46
C LYS A 602 -12.08 -52.99 -10.87
N GLN A 603 -11.59 -52.70 -12.07
CA GLN A 603 -11.72 -51.48 -12.87
C GLN A 603 -13.17 -51.13 -13.22
N TYR A 604 -13.45 -49.84 -13.41
CA TYR A 604 -14.21 -49.34 -14.57
C TYR A 604 -13.65 -47.97 -15.02
N HIS A 605 -13.53 -47.86 -16.34
CA HIS A 605 -12.97 -46.77 -17.15
C HIS A 605 -13.88 -45.54 -17.25
N ASP A 606 -13.29 -44.36 -17.48
CA ASP A 606 -13.59 -43.42 -18.59
C ASP A 606 -12.60 -42.22 -18.49
N ASN A 607 -11.51 -42.21 -19.27
CA ASN A 607 -11.34 -41.60 -20.61
C ASN A 607 -11.28 -40.05 -20.63
N PHE A 608 -10.06 -39.51 -20.63
CA PHE A 608 -9.68 -38.31 -21.40
C PHE A 608 -8.32 -38.59 -22.04
N GLN A 609 -8.28 -38.58 -23.38
CA GLN A 609 -7.09 -38.74 -24.21
C GLN A 609 -6.71 -37.39 -24.82
N ASP A 610 -5.41 -37.12 -24.78
CA ASP A 610 -4.68 -36.11 -25.54
C ASP A 610 -4.95 -36.16 -27.05
N LEU A 611 -4.98 -35.00 -27.70
CA LEU A 611 -4.63 -34.88 -29.11
C LEU A 611 -3.87 -33.56 -29.35
N ASP A 612 -2.59 -33.74 -29.67
CA ASP A 612 -1.67 -32.75 -30.17
C ASP A 612 -1.62 -32.77 -31.72
N GLU A 613 -1.25 -31.63 -32.30
CA GLU A 613 -0.72 -31.41 -33.66
C GLU A 613 -1.51 -31.80 -34.93
N ARG A 614 -1.91 -30.78 -35.71
CA ARG A 614 -1.53 -30.59 -37.15
C ARG A 614 -2.11 -29.30 -37.73
N GLY A 615 -1.26 -28.41 -38.25
CA GLY A 615 -1.65 -27.20 -38.98
C GLY A 615 -2.16 -27.47 -40.40
N PRO A 616 -2.71 -26.47 -41.11
CA PRO A 616 -3.07 -26.60 -42.52
C PRO A 616 -2.19 -25.76 -43.45
N LYS A 617 -1.74 -26.40 -44.53
CA LYS A 617 -1.32 -25.77 -45.78
C LYS A 617 -2.55 -25.39 -46.61
N SER A 618 -2.33 -24.38 -47.47
CA SER A 618 -3.18 -23.86 -48.52
C SER A 618 -3.76 -24.93 -49.46
N ASP A 619 -4.96 -24.67 -50.00
CA ASP A 619 -5.21 -24.46 -51.43
C ASP A 619 -6.73 -24.35 -51.73
N LEU A 620 -7.13 -23.22 -52.35
CA LEU A 620 -8.29 -23.08 -53.26
C LEU A 620 -7.97 -23.81 -54.59
N PRO A 621 -8.90 -24.08 -55.56
CA PRO A 621 -10.15 -23.35 -55.88
C PRO A 621 -11.34 -24.19 -56.49
N GLN A 622 -12.39 -23.46 -56.91
CA GLN A 622 -13.52 -23.79 -57.85
C GLN A 622 -14.64 -24.69 -57.27
N GLU A 623 -15.94 -24.39 -57.38
CA GLU A 623 -16.76 -23.55 -58.29
C GLU A 623 -17.66 -22.53 -57.56
#